data_AF-A0A7S0U6M5-F1
#
_entry.id   AF-A0A7S0U6M5-F1
#
_cell.length_a   1.000
_cell.length_b   1.000
_cell.length_c   1.000
_cell.angle_alpha   90.00
_cell.angle_beta   90.00
_cell.angle_gamma   90.00
#
_symmetry.space_group_name_H-M   'P 1'
#
loop_
_entity.id
_entity.type
_entity.pdbx_description
1 polymer ?
#
loop_
_entity_poly.entity_id
_entity_poly.type
_entity_poly.pdbx_seq_one_letter_code
_entity_poly.pdbx_strand_id
1 'polypeptide(L)'
;IREGMVTGDAEEDDKERKQRTGTSAWQDLRGDHANVALLLLLYTLQGIPMGLAASVPLLLQERGASYAQQSVFSFVSWPFSLKLCWAPIVDSIYSERIGRRRSWLIPVQLICAAMMILSPAYVNAMLERVEVGGLTACFFALYLLMATQDIAVDGWALTMLSRRNVGYASTCNSIGQTLGYMISFVLFMAINSPEFCNQYLRASPQNTGMVSLGGFMSLFGWVFLGTTVYVALFKPEGTPRPLQAEDHTR
;
A
#
# COMPACT_ATOMS: atom_id res chain seq x y z
N ILE A 1 -2.98 55.79 0.39
CA ILE A 1 -3.32 55.11 -0.89
C ILE A 1 -2.15 54.27 -1.44
N ARG A 2 -0.90 54.46 -1.00
CA ARG A 2 0.27 53.72 -1.54
C ARG A 2 0.60 52.36 -0.89
N GLU A 3 0.00 52.00 0.25
CA GLU A 3 0.30 50.73 0.94
C GLU A 3 -0.58 49.55 0.53
N GLY A 4 -1.71 49.78 -0.12
CA GLY A 4 -2.62 48.70 -0.58
C GLY A 4 -2.28 48.13 -1.96
N MET A 5 -1.31 48.71 -2.67
CA MET A 5 -0.94 48.30 -4.04
C MET A 5 0.21 47.28 -4.03
N VAL A 6 1.17 47.42 -3.10
CA VAL A 6 2.34 46.53 -2.99
C VAL A 6 1.98 45.14 -2.43
N THR A 7 0.95 45.06 -1.59
CA THR A 7 0.47 43.78 -1.04
C THR A 7 -0.33 42.96 -2.04
N GLY A 8 -1.02 43.59 -2.98
CA GLY A 8 -1.76 42.90 -4.06
C GLY A 8 -0.82 42.22 -5.05
N ASP A 9 0.25 42.91 -5.46
CA ASP A 9 1.24 42.37 -6.41
C ASP A 9 1.99 41.16 -5.84
N ALA A 10 2.32 41.18 -4.54
CA ALA A 10 3.01 40.06 -3.88
C ALA A 10 2.11 38.82 -3.69
N GLU A 11 0.79 39.01 -3.48
CA GLU A 11 -0.17 37.92 -3.40
C GLU A 11 -0.52 37.33 -4.78
N GLU A 12 -0.56 38.16 -5.83
CA GLU A 12 -0.72 37.69 -7.21
C GLU A 12 0.53 36.93 -7.69
N ASP A 13 1.74 37.39 -7.37
CA ASP A 13 2.98 36.67 -7.71
C ASP A 13 3.08 35.32 -6.97
N ASP A 14 2.66 35.23 -5.70
CA ASP A 14 2.63 33.95 -4.96
C ASP A 14 1.54 33.00 -5.48
N LYS A 15 0.39 33.53 -5.92
CA LYS A 15 -0.66 32.75 -6.59
C LYS A 15 -0.25 32.27 -7.97
N GLU A 16 0.39 33.11 -8.79
CA GLU A 16 0.95 32.72 -10.09
C GLU A 16 2.10 31.73 -9.94
N ARG A 17 2.95 31.86 -8.91
CA ARG A 17 4.02 30.90 -8.58
C ARG A 17 3.46 29.57 -8.08
N LYS A 18 2.37 29.57 -7.30
CA LYS A 18 1.63 28.35 -6.91
C LYS A 18 0.89 27.70 -8.08
N GLN A 19 0.31 28.49 -9.00
CA GLN A 19 -0.35 27.98 -10.20
C GLN A 19 0.66 27.43 -11.23
N ARG A 20 1.80 28.10 -11.42
CA ARG A 20 2.90 27.63 -12.29
C ARG A 20 3.59 26.40 -11.71
N THR A 21 3.75 26.28 -10.39
CA THR A 21 4.29 25.04 -9.78
C THR A 21 3.30 23.87 -9.89
N GLY A 22 1.99 24.11 -9.75
CA GLY A 22 0.97 23.07 -9.91
C GLY A 22 0.76 22.57 -11.34
N THR A 23 0.91 23.43 -12.35
CA THR A 23 0.80 23.03 -13.78
C THR A 23 2.14 22.56 -14.38
N SER A 24 3.28 23.02 -13.85
CA SER A 24 4.62 22.55 -14.24
C SER A 24 4.96 21.15 -13.71
N ALA A 25 4.50 20.81 -12.50
CA ALA A 25 4.74 19.52 -11.85
C ALA A 25 4.38 18.31 -12.73
N TRP A 26 3.30 18.42 -13.51
CA TRP A 26 2.83 17.35 -14.40
C TRP A 26 3.46 17.37 -15.79
N GLN A 27 3.92 18.54 -16.26
CA GLN A 27 4.62 18.66 -17.55
C GLN A 27 6.05 18.09 -17.52
N ASP A 28 6.58 17.87 -16.32
CA ASP A 28 7.96 17.53 -16.03
C ASP A 28 8.19 16.04 -15.70
N LEU A 29 7.12 15.25 -15.73
CA LEU A 29 7.12 13.79 -15.58
C LEU A 29 7.41 13.05 -16.90
N ARG A 30 7.74 13.77 -17.99
CA ARG A 30 8.03 13.18 -19.31
C ARG A 30 9.18 12.17 -19.20
N GLY A 31 8.83 10.89 -19.12
CA GLY A 31 9.76 9.75 -19.00
C GLY A 31 9.56 8.89 -17.74
N ASP A 32 8.98 9.45 -16.66
CA ASP A 32 8.81 8.77 -15.37
C ASP A 32 7.39 8.27 -15.11
N HIS A 33 6.42 8.57 -15.98
CA HIS A 33 5.01 8.20 -15.79
C HIS A 33 4.80 6.71 -15.51
N ALA A 34 5.51 5.82 -16.21
CA ALA A 34 5.40 4.37 -15.99
C ALA A 34 5.96 3.94 -14.63
N ASN A 35 7.01 4.60 -14.15
CA ASN A 35 7.60 4.33 -12.83
C ASN A 35 6.70 4.84 -11.71
N VAL A 36 6.14 6.04 -11.86
CA VAL A 36 5.16 6.61 -10.94
C VAL A 36 3.89 5.77 -10.89
N ALA A 37 3.36 5.36 -12.04
CA ALA A 37 2.19 4.50 -12.11
C ALA A 37 2.44 3.14 -11.43
N LEU A 38 3.62 2.55 -11.62
CA LEU A 38 3.98 1.30 -10.93
C LEU A 38 4.11 1.50 -9.42
N LEU A 39 4.75 2.58 -8.97
CA LEU A 39 4.87 2.90 -7.54
C LEU A 39 3.51 3.09 -6.92
N LEU A 40 2.64 3.88 -7.54
CA LEU A 40 1.25 4.07 -7.11
C LEU A 40 0.53 2.72 -7.02
N LEU A 41 0.63 1.86 -8.04
CA LEU A 41 0.02 0.54 -8.02
C LEU A 41 0.54 -0.31 -6.84
N LEU A 42 1.85 -0.33 -6.61
CA LEU A 42 2.44 -1.11 -5.52
C LEU A 42 2.02 -0.58 -4.14
N TYR A 43 2.01 0.73 -3.94
CA TYR A 43 1.52 1.34 -2.70
C TYR A 43 0.02 1.14 -2.50
N THR A 44 -0.78 1.18 -3.56
CA THR A 44 -2.21 0.86 -3.52
C THR A 44 -2.44 -0.60 -3.15
N LEU A 45 -1.66 -1.54 -3.67
CA LEU A 45 -1.72 -2.91 -3.22
C LEU A 45 -1.40 -3.03 -1.73
N GLN A 46 -0.43 -2.26 -1.22
CA GLN A 46 -0.12 -2.27 0.20
C GLN A 46 -1.26 -1.77 1.09
N GLY A 47 -1.99 -0.75 0.63
CA GLY A 47 -3.17 -0.24 1.32
C GLY A 47 -4.29 -1.26 1.51
N ILE A 48 -4.38 -2.28 0.65
CA ILE A 48 -5.49 -3.23 0.67
C ILE A 48 -5.49 -4.10 1.94
N PRO A 49 -4.41 -4.84 2.28
CA PRO A 49 -4.35 -5.55 3.55
C PRO A 49 -4.60 -4.64 4.76
N MET A 50 -4.19 -3.37 4.68
CA MET A 50 -4.40 -2.40 5.76
C MET A 50 -5.87 -2.01 5.93
N GLY A 51 -6.58 -1.75 4.83
CA GLY A 51 -8.01 -1.47 4.86
C GLY A 51 -8.84 -2.67 5.30
N LEU A 52 -8.45 -3.89 4.87
CA LEU A 52 -9.07 -5.12 5.34
C LEU A 52 -8.95 -5.28 6.86
N ALA A 53 -7.75 -5.13 7.42
CA ALA A 53 -7.55 -5.25 8.86
C ALA A 53 -8.37 -4.20 9.63
N ALA A 54 -8.48 -2.96 9.12
CA ALA A 54 -9.30 -1.94 9.76
C ALA A 54 -10.80 -2.28 9.80
N SER A 55 -11.30 -3.13 8.90
CA SER A 55 -12.68 -3.61 8.92
C SER A 55 -12.93 -4.73 9.94
N VAL A 56 -11.89 -5.48 10.34
CA VAL A 56 -12.03 -6.65 11.22
C VAL A 56 -12.62 -6.31 12.60
N PRO A 57 -12.21 -5.23 13.31
CA PRO A 57 -12.84 -4.84 14.57
C PRO A 57 -14.35 -4.57 14.44
N LEU A 58 -14.80 -3.99 13.33
CA LEU A 58 -16.23 -3.75 13.08
C LEU A 58 -16.98 -5.08 12.92
N LEU A 59 -16.43 -6.00 12.11
CA LEU A 59 -16.98 -7.34 11.94
C LEU A 59 -17.01 -8.15 13.25
N LEU A 60 -16.02 -7.96 14.12
CA LEU A 60 -15.97 -8.58 15.44
C LEU A 60 -17.03 -7.99 16.38
N GLN A 61 -17.23 -6.67 16.33
CA GLN A 61 -18.26 -5.98 17.13
C GLN A 61 -19.66 -6.48 16.78
N GLU A 62 -19.99 -6.64 15.49
CA GLU A 62 -21.28 -7.19 15.04
C GLU A 62 -21.54 -8.61 15.55
N ARG A 63 -20.47 -9.39 15.80
CA ARG A 63 -20.53 -10.75 16.34
C ARG A 63 -20.45 -10.80 17.88
N GLY A 64 -20.52 -9.65 18.55
CA GLY A 64 -20.53 -9.56 20.00
C GLY A 64 -19.16 -9.62 20.67
N ALA A 65 -18.06 -9.36 19.94
CA ALA A 65 -16.73 -9.30 20.54
C ALA A 65 -16.59 -8.13 21.52
N SER A 66 -15.91 -8.39 22.64
CA SER A 66 -15.63 -7.36 23.65
C SER A 66 -14.64 -6.30 23.14
N TYR A 67 -14.70 -5.09 23.71
CA TYR A 67 -13.72 -4.03 23.41
C TYR A 67 -12.28 -4.43 23.76
N ALA A 68 -12.09 -5.28 24.78
CA ALA A 68 -10.76 -5.81 25.13
C ALA A 68 -10.22 -6.74 24.04
N GLN A 69 -11.07 -7.52 23.39
CA GLN A 69 -10.67 -8.33 22.23
C GLN A 69 -10.33 -7.44 21.02
N GLN A 70 -11.10 -6.39 20.77
CA GLN A 70 -10.80 -5.45 19.69
C GLN A 70 -9.47 -4.69 19.92
N SER A 71 -9.14 -4.36 21.17
CA SER A 71 -7.84 -3.74 21.48
C SER A 71 -6.68 -4.72 21.25
N VAL A 72 -6.85 -6.01 21.53
CA VAL A 72 -5.86 -7.04 21.17
C VAL A 72 -5.62 -7.13 19.66
N PHE A 73 -6.65 -6.92 18.84
CA PHE A 73 -6.47 -6.87 17.38
C PHE A 73 -5.68 -5.64 16.91
N SER A 74 -5.75 -4.52 17.65
CA SER A 74 -5.05 -3.28 17.27
C SER A 74 -3.52 -3.42 17.24
N PHE A 75 -2.95 -4.41 17.95
CA PHE A 75 -1.53 -4.76 17.91
C PHE A 75 -1.03 -5.16 16.50
N VAL A 76 -1.93 -5.54 15.59
CA VAL A 76 -1.60 -5.83 14.18
C VAL A 76 -0.85 -4.67 13.50
N SER A 77 -1.10 -3.42 13.92
CA SER A 77 -0.48 -2.22 13.34
C SER A 77 0.99 -2.00 13.74
N TRP A 78 1.48 -2.67 14.79
CA TRP A 78 2.81 -2.44 15.35
C TRP A 78 3.98 -2.63 14.37
N PRO A 79 3.97 -3.61 13.46
CA PRO A 79 5.04 -3.78 12.50
C PRO A 79 5.28 -2.52 11.66
N PHE A 80 4.25 -1.76 11.27
CA PHE A 80 4.44 -0.53 10.51
C PHE A 80 5.15 0.56 11.32
N SER A 81 4.95 0.61 12.64
CA SER A 81 5.67 1.51 13.55
C SER A 81 7.12 1.07 13.78
N LEU A 82 7.34 -0.25 13.84
CA LEU A 82 8.66 -0.83 14.15
C LEU A 82 9.53 -1.08 12.91
N LYS A 83 9.00 -0.89 11.70
CA LYS A 83 9.68 -1.21 10.43
C LYS A 83 11.08 -0.60 10.30
N LEU A 84 11.28 0.57 10.91
CA LEU A 84 12.57 1.25 10.95
C LEU A 84 13.68 0.43 11.63
N CYS A 85 13.32 -0.46 12.58
CA CYS A 85 14.28 -1.29 13.31
C CYS A 85 14.95 -2.35 12.42
N TRP A 86 14.26 -2.89 11.42
CA TRP A 86 14.82 -3.91 10.51
C TRP A 86 15.06 -3.42 9.09
N ALA A 87 14.74 -2.16 8.78
CA ALA A 87 15.06 -1.56 7.49
C ALA A 87 16.56 -1.69 7.11
N PRO A 88 17.53 -1.48 8.01
CA PRO A 88 18.96 -1.69 7.68
C PRO A 88 19.31 -3.12 7.29
N ILE A 89 18.58 -4.11 7.83
CA ILE A 89 18.78 -5.53 7.53
C ILE A 89 18.28 -5.83 6.12
N VAL A 90 17.09 -5.32 5.78
CA VAL A 90 16.51 -5.43 4.43
C VAL A 90 17.38 -4.74 3.39
N ASP A 91 18.03 -3.63 3.76
CA ASP A 91 18.94 -2.90 2.88
C ASP A 91 20.32 -3.57 2.67
N SER A 92 20.80 -4.34 3.65
CA SER A 92 22.13 -4.95 3.63
C SER A 92 22.16 -6.35 3.02
N ILE A 93 21.10 -7.14 3.19
CA ILE A 93 21.02 -8.49 2.63
C ILE A 93 20.39 -8.41 1.24
N TYR A 94 21.13 -8.73 0.18
CA TYR A 94 20.55 -8.82 -1.16
C TYR A 94 21.30 -9.79 -2.06
N SER A 95 20.63 -10.27 -3.11
CA SER A 95 21.26 -11.08 -4.15
C SER A 95 21.68 -10.20 -5.32
N GLU A 96 22.97 -10.22 -5.67
CA GLU A 96 23.50 -9.46 -6.82
C GLU A 96 22.88 -9.86 -8.17
N ARG A 97 22.37 -11.10 -8.28
CA ARG A 97 21.84 -11.65 -9.54
C ARG A 97 20.41 -11.19 -9.86
N ILE A 98 19.63 -10.83 -8.85
CA ILE A 98 18.22 -10.43 -8.97
C ILE A 98 18.05 -8.91 -8.86
N GLY A 99 19.04 -8.24 -8.25
CA GLY A 99 18.99 -6.81 -7.94
C GLY A 99 18.60 -6.56 -6.49
N ARG A 100 19.08 -5.44 -5.92
CA ARG A 100 19.02 -5.16 -4.49
C ARG A 100 17.58 -5.05 -3.96
N ARG A 101 16.63 -4.55 -4.77
CA ARG A 101 15.26 -4.26 -4.30
C ARG A 101 14.27 -5.36 -4.69
N ARG A 102 14.38 -5.91 -5.90
CA ARG A 102 13.64 -7.09 -6.36
C ARG A 102 13.88 -8.34 -5.51
N SER A 103 15.09 -8.49 -4.95
CA SER A 103 15.44 -9.61 -4.06
C SER A 103 14.52 -9.73 -2.84
N TRP A 104 13.96 -8.61 -2.37
CA TRP A 104 13.02 -8.59 -1.24
C TRP A 104 11.57 -8.42 -1.67
N LEU A 105 11.32 -7.57 -2.67
CA LEU A 105 9.94 -7.28 -3.11
C LEU A 105 9.23 -8.54 -3.61
N ILE A 106 9.88 -9.33 -4.49
CA ILE A 106 9.26 -10.52 -5.08
C ILE A 106 8.91 -11.58 -4.03
N PRO A 107 9.84 -12.07 -3.17
CA PRO A 107 9.50 -13.11 -2.20
C PRO A 107 8.48 -12.63 -1.16
N VAL A 108 8.59 -11.39 -0.67
CA VAL A 108 7.62 -10.86 0.31
C VAL A 108 6.23 -10.77 -0.29
N GLN A 109 6.10 -10.27 -1.53
CA GLN A 109 4.83 -10.16 -2.21
C GLN A 109 4.23 -11.53 -2.56
N LEU A 110 5.07 -12.53 -2.91
CA LEU A 110 4.63 -13.91 -3.11
C LEU A 110 4.13 -14.56 -1.82
N ILE A 111 4.84 -14.38 -0.70
CA ILE A 111 4.41 -14.91 0.59
C ILE A 111 3.10 -14.24 1.02
N CYS A 112 2.97 -12.93 0.84
CA CYS A 112 1.73 -12.20 1.10
C CYS A 112 0.57 -12.74 0.24
N ALA A 113 0.79 -12.90 -1.07
CA ALA A 113 -0.20 -13.48 -1.98
C ALA A 113 -0.62 -14.89 -1.55
N ALA A 114 0.35 -15.75 -1.22
CA ALA A 114 0.09 -17.11 -0.76
C ALA A 114 -0.71 -17.12 0.54
N MET A 115 -0.35 -16.27 1.52
CA MET A 115 -1.11 -16.12 2.75
C MET A 115 -2.55 -15.68 2.47
N MET A 116 -2.76 -14.69 1.61
CA MET A 116 -4.11 -14.20 1.28
C MET A 116 -4.95 -15.22 0.51
N ILE A 117 -4.33 -16.09 -0.31
CA ILE A 117 -5.03 -17.14 -1.06
C ILE A 117 -5.35 -18.36 -0.17
N LEU A 118 -4.46 -18.73 0.76
CA LEU A 118 -4.57 -19.96 1.56
C LEU A 118 -5.27 -19.76 2.90
N SER A 119 -5.22 -18.57 3.49
CA SER A 119 -5.87 -18.25 4.77
C SER A 119 -7.40 -17.99 4.76
N PRO A 120 -8.15 -17.87 3.64
CA PRO A 120 -9.57 -17.54 3.67
C PRO A 120 -10.43 -18.43 4.58
N ALA A 121 -10.25 -19.75 4.48
CA ALA A 121 -11.00 -20.70 5.30
C ALA A 121 -10.68 -20.56 6.79
N TYR A 122 -9.39 -20.33 7.11
CA TYR A 122 -8.95 -20.08 8.47
C TYR A 122 -9.52 -18.77 9.01
N VAL A 123 -9.36 -17.66 8.29
CA VAL A 123 -9.83 -16.33 8.70
C VAL A 123 -11.34 -16.31 8.91
N ASN A 124 -12.13 -16.92 8.02
CA ASN A 124 -13.58 -17.01 8.18
C ASN A 124 -13.96 -17.84 9.42
N ALA A 125 -13.32 -18.99 9.64
CA ALA A 125 -13.57 -19.82 10.83
C ALA A 125 -13.20 -19.12 12.14
N MET A 126 -12.06 -18.41 12.17
CA MET A 126 -11.64 -17.63 13.34
C MET A 126 -12.61 -16.48 13.62
N LEU A 127 -13.10 -15.80 12.57
CA LEU A 127 -14.08 -14.72 12.69
C LEU A 127 -15.43 -15.21 13.22
N GLU A 128 -15.91 -16.35 12.74
CA GLU A 128 -17.16 -16.97 13.24
C GLU A 128 -17.06 -17.39 14.71
N ARG A 129 -15.88 -17.86 15.13
CA ARG A 129 -15.61 -18.26 16.53
C ARG A 129 -15.24 -17.09 17.44
N VAL A 130 -15.13 -15.87 16.90
CA VAL A 130 -14.62 -14.69 17.61
C VAL A 130 -13.24 -14.97 18.24
N GLU A 131 -12.42 -15.78 17.55
CA GLU A 131 -11.08 -16.13 17.98
C GLU A 131 -10.08 -15.04 17.56
N VAL A 132 -9.98 -14.01 18.39
CA VAL A 132 -9.13 -12.85 18.10
C VAL A 132 -7.65 -13.22 18.05
N GLY A 133 -7.18 -14.19 18.84
CA GLY A 133 -5.77 -14.60 18.84
C GLY A 133 -5.30 -15.06 17.46
N GLY A 134 -6.03 -15.97 16.83
CA GLY A 134 -5.74 -16.46 15.48
C GLY A 134 -5.83 -15.37 14.40
N LEU A 135 -6.86 -14.52 14.48
CA LEU A 135 -7.00 -13.37 13.56
C LEU A 135 -5.83 -12.39 13.70
N THR A 136 -5.49 -12.00 14.93
CA THR A 136 -4.36 -11.11 15.23
C THR A 136 -3.06 -11.71 14.72
N ALA A 137 -2.79 -13.00 14.95
CA ALA A 137 -1.57 -13.65 14.46
C ALA A 137 -1.46 -13.64 12.93
N CYS A 138 -2.56 -13.97 12.24
CA CYS A 138 -2.61 -13.98 10.78
C CYS A 138 -2.39 -12.58 10.18
N PHE A 139 -3.14 -11.59 10.66
CA PHE A 139 -3.02 -10.21 10.19
C PHE A 139 -1.72 -9.55 10.61
N PHE A 140 -1.17 -9.87 11.78
CA PHE A 140 0.14 -9.39 12.22
C PHE A 140 1.25 -9.88 11.30
N ALA A 141 1.22 -11.17 10.92
CA ALA A 141 2.18 -11.72 9.96
C ALA A 141 2.03 -11.07 8.58
N LEU A 142 0.80 -10.84 8.11
CA LEU A 142 0.56 -10.06 6.89
C LEU A 142 1.15 -8.65 7.01
N TYR A 143 0.86 -7.92 8.09
CA TYR A 143 1.38 -6.57 8.33
C TYR A 143 2.89 -6.50 8.41
N LEU A 144 3.54 -7.50 9.00
CA LEU A 144 5.00 -7.62 9.04
C LEU A 144 5.60 -7.75 7.64
N LEU A 145 4.99 -8.57 6.79
CA LEU A 145 5.38 -8.69 5.38
C LEU A 145 5.12 -7.39 4.63
N MET A 146 3.97 -6.76 4.84
CA MET A 146 3.63 -5.49 4.19
C MET A 146 4.59 -4.36 4.58
N ALA A 147 4.98 -4.28 5.85
CA ALA A 147 5.98 -3.33 6.33
C ALA A 147 7.37 -3.58 5.70
N THR A 148 7.73 -4.85 5.49
CA THR A 148 8.97 -5.23 4.79
C THR A 148 8.91 -4.86 3.30
N GLN A 149 7.76 -5.06 2.67
CA GLN A 149 7.53 -4.64 1.28
C GLN A 149 7.61 -3.12 1.13
N ASP A 150 7.01 -2.38 2.06
CA ASP A 150 7.01 -0.91 2.05
C ASP A 150 8.44 -0.35 2.11
N ILE A 151 9.30 -0.88 3.00
CA ILE A 151 10.74 -0.53 3.01
C ILE A 151 11.40 -0.80 1.66
N ALA A 152 11.16 -1.97 1.06
CA ALA A 152 11.75 -2.34 -0.21
C ALA A 152 11.27 -1.44 -1.36
N VAL A 153 9.98 -1.10 -1.40
CA VAL A 153 9.38 -0.22 -2.42
C VAL A 153 9.83 1.23 -2.24
N ASP A 154 9.89 1.74 -1.01
CA ASP A 154 10.43 3.07 -0.70
C ASP A 154 11.89 3.19 -1.16
N GLY A 155 12.72 2.18 -0.86
CA GLY A 155 14.10 2.12 -1.32
C GLY A 155 14.25 1.95 -2.83
N TRP A 156 13.22 1.44 -3.52
CA TRP A 156 13.19 1.32 -4.98
C TRP A 156 12.68 2.58 -5.65
N ALA A 157 11.78 3.33 -5.01
CA ALA A 157 11.27 4.60 -5.52
C ALA A 157 12.40 5.61 -5.75
N LEU A 158 13.37 5.68 -4.81
CA LEU A 158 14.54 6.56 -4.91
C LEU A 158 15.43 6.29 -6.13
N THR A 159 15.43 5.06 -6.65
CA THR A 159 16.24 4.68 -7.82
C THR A 159 15.44 4.64 -9.13
N MET A 160 14.12 4.51 -9.06
CA MET A 160 13.23 4.52 -10.23
C MET A 160 12.81 5.92 -10.68
N LEU A 161 12.75 6.89 -9.77
CA LEU A 161 12.41 8.27 -10.08
C LEU A 161 13.66 9.06 -10.48
N SER A 162 13.54 9.95 -11.47
CA SER A 162 14.58 10.94 -11.78
C SER A 162 14.89 11.80 -10.55
N ARG A 163 16.14 12.24 -10.37
CA ARG A 163 16.57 13.10 -9.23
C ARG A 163 15.66 14.31 -9.01
N ARG A 164 15.08 14.85 -10.08
CA ARG A 164 14.13 15.98 -10.04
C ARG A 164 12.77 15.59 -9.43
N ASN A 165 12.37 14.33 -9.58
CA ASN A 165 11.07 13.79 -9.21
C ASN A 165 11.10 12.90 -7.95
N VAL A 166 12.27 12.62 -7.38
CA VAL A 166 12.40 11.82 -6.14
C VAL A 166 11.55 12.37 -4.99
N GLY A 167 11.32 13.69 -4.95
CA GLY A 167 10.42 14.32 -3.97
C GLY A 167 8.97 13.81 -4.01
N TYR A 168 8.51 13.26 -5.14
CA TYR A 168 7.17 12.68 -5.28
C TYR A 168 7.06 11.25 -4.73
N ALA A 169 8.16 10.60 -4.33
CA ALA A 169 8.12 9.24 -3.80
C ALA A 169 7.21 9.13 -2.57
N SER A 170 7.35 10.05 -1.61
CA SER A 170 6.50 10.11 -0.41
C SER A 170 5.04 10.42 -0.74
N THR A 171 4.79 11.27 -1.75
CA THR A 171 3.45 11.56 -2.24
C THR A 171 2.79 10.32 -2.85
N CYS A 172 3.55 9.55 -3.66
CA CYS A 172 3.07 8.29 -4.23
C CYS A 172 2.75 7.27 -3.14
N ASN A 173 3.59 7.18 -2.10
CA ASN A 173 3.37 6.32 -0.94
C ASN A 173 2.04 6.69 -0.25
N SER A 174 1.90 7.93 0.22
CA SER A 174 0.73 8.39 0.97
C SER A 174 -0.56 8.26 0.17
N ILE A 175 -0.58 8.70 -1.10
CA ILE A 175 -1.76 8.61 -1.96
C ILE A 175 -2.08 7.15 -2.28
N GLY A 176 -1.07 6.37 -2.69
CA GLY A 176 -1.23 4.97 -3.05
C GLY A 176 -1.82 4.16 -1.91
N GLN A 177 -1.20 4.21 -0.72
CA GLN A 177 -1.68 3.48 0.45
C GLN A 177 -3.08 3.94 0.88
N THR A 178 -3.36 5.24 0.89
CA THR A 178 -4.70 5.76 1.24
C THR A 178 -5.76 5.28 0.26
N LEU A 179 -5.47 5.29 -1.04
CA LEU A 179 -6.38 4.76 -2.06
C LEU A 179 -6.64 3.26 -1.84
N GLY A 180 -5.59 2.46 -1.62
CA GLY A 180 -5.72 1.04 -1.35
C GLY A 180 -6.53 0.75 -0.09
N TYR A 181 -6.27 1.51 0.97
CA TYR A 181 -6.98 1.42 2.24
C TYR A 181 -8.46 1.75 2.06
N MET A 182 -8.78 2.84 1.36
CA MET A 182 -10.15 3.26 1.10
C MET A 182 -10.90 2.30 0.20
N ILE A 183 -10.28 1.87 -0.91
CA ILE A 183 -10.85 0.84 -1.79
C ILE A 183 -11.14 -0.39 -0.95
N SER A 184 -10.15 -0.89 -0.20
CA SER A 184 -10.35 -2.10 0.57
C SER A 184 -11.40 -1.93 1.65
N PHE A 185 -11.33 -0.89 2.49
CA PHE A 185 -12.25 -0.73 3.61
C PHE A 185 -13.68 -0.44 3.14
N VAL A 186 -13.87 0.55 2.29
CA VAL A 186 -15.21 1.00 1.85
C VAL A 186 -15.84 -0.04 0.94
N LEU A 187 -15.11 -0.53 -0.08
CA LEU A 187 -15.66 -1.53 -1.00
C LEU A 187 -16.00 -2.82 -0.27
N PHE A 188 -15.10 -3.30 0.61
CA PHE A 188 -15.35 -4.51 1.38
C PHE A 188 -16.56 -4.37 2.29
N MET A 189 -16.65 -3.32 3.09
CA MET A 189 -17.80 -3.12 3.99
C MET A 189 -19.12 -3.02 3.20
N ALA A 190 -19.11 -2.35 2.05
CA ALA A 190 -20.28 -2.23 1.20
C ALA A 190 -20.73 -3.60 0.63
N ILE A 191 -19.82 -4.41 0.09
CA ILE A 191 -20.17 -5.73 -0.48
C ILE A 191 -20.33 -6.83 0.56
N ASN A 192 -19.83 -6.63 1.78
CA ASN A 192 -20.01 -7.55 2.91
C ASN A 192 -21.36 -7.31 3.61
N SER A 193 -21.90 -6.09 3.60
CA SER A 193 -23.23 -5.79 4.14
C SER A 193 -24.35 -6.39 3.27
N PRO A 194 -25.22 -7.26 3.84
CA PRO A 194 -26.41 -7.76 3.16
C PRO A 194 -27.37 -6.64 2.74
N GLU A 195 -27.53 -5.61 3.58
CA GLU A 195 -28.45 -4.49 3.38
C GLU A 195 -28.06 -3.70 2.14
N PHE A 196 -26.79 -3.32 2.04
CA PHE A 196 -26.27 -2.61 0.88
C PHE A 196 -26.41 -3.45 -0.40
N CYS A 197 -26.07 -4.75 -0.33
CA CYS A 197 -26.20 -5.64 -1.47
C CYS A 197 -27.65 -5.79 -1.92
N ASN A 198 -28.60 -5.92 -1.01
CA ASN A 198 -30.02 -6.06 -1.33
C ASN A 198 -30.63 -4.77 -1.89
N GLN A 199 -30.15 -3.61 -1.44
CA GLN A 199 -30.68 -2.33 -1.89
C GLN A 199 -30.14 -1.91 -3.26
N TYR A 200 -28.85 -2.14 -3.54
CA TYR A 200 -28.18 -1.55 -4.71
C TYR A 200 -27.72 -2.57 -5.75
N LEU A 201 -27.51 -3.84 -5.39
CA LEU A 201 -26.81 -4.78 -6.25
C LEU A 201 -27.61 -6.05 -6.60
N ARG A 202 -28.53 -6.50 -5.74
CA ARG A 202 -29.33 -7.71 -5.96
C ARG A 202 -30.75 -7.39 -6.43
N ALA A 203 -31.25 -8.25 -7.32
CA ALA A 203 -32.67 -8.26 -7.71
C ALA A 203 -33.56 -9.03 -6.72
N SER A 204 -32.99 -9.87 -5.85
CA SER A 204 -33.73 -10.65 -4.83
C SER A 204 -33.02 -10.59 -3.47
N PRO A 205 -33.73 -10.30 -2.36
CA PRO A 205 -33.12 -10.11 -1.05
C PRO A 205 -32.53 -11.40 -0.48
N GLN A 206 -31.33 -11.32 0.10
CA GLN A 206 -30.68 -12.42 0.84
C GLN A 206 -30.01 -11.88 2.10
N ASN A 207 -29.91 -12.69 3.15
CA ASN A 207 -29.36 -12.28 4.47
C ASN A 207 -27.83 -12.36 4.57
N THR A 208 -27.13 -12.61 3.46
CA THR A 208 -25.66 -12.74 3.43
C THR A 208 -25.05 -11.65 2.56
N GLY A 209 -23.86 -11.17 2.93
CA GLY A 209 -23.03 -10.35 2.05
C GLY A 209 -22.68 -11.09 0.77
N MET A 210 -22.31 -10.36 -0.29
CA MET A 210 -21.86 -10.99 -1.53
C MET A 210 -20.48 -11.62 -1.39
N VAL A 211 -19.61 -11.03 -0.56
CA VAL A 211 -18.22 -11.48 -0.39
C VAL A 211 -17.89 -11.56 1.10
N SER A 212 -17.36 -12.69 1.56
CA SER A 212 -16.83 -12.86 2.91
C SER A 212 -15.44 -12.24 3.05
N LEU A 213 -14.98 -11.97 4.28
CA LEU A 213 -13.64 -11.46 4.54
C LEU A 213 -12.57 -12.33 3.85
N GLY A 214 -12.63 -13.64 4.02
CA GLY A 214 -11.74 -14.58 3.33
C GLY A 214 -11.88 -14.55 1.81
N GLY A 215 -13.10 -14.39 1.27
CA GLY A 215 -13.32 -14.29 -0.17
C GLY A 215 -12.64 -13.05 -0.78
N PHE A 216 -12.75 -11.91 -0.09
CA PHE A 216 -12.10 -10.67 -0.52
C PHE A 216 -10.58 -10.74 -0.40
N MET A 217 -10.07 -11.35 0.68
CA MET A 217 -8.64 -11.67 0.83
C MET A 217 -8.14 -12.52 -0.34
N SER A 218 -8.86 -13.60 -0.70
CA SER A 218 -8.45 -14.47 -1.81
C SER A 218 -8.39 -13.73 -3.14
N LEU A 219 -9.40 -12.91 -3.44
CA LEU A 219 -9.46 -12.08 -4.64
C LEU A 219 -8.20 -11.21 -4.77
N PHE A 220 -7.88 -10.45 -3.72
CA PHE A 220 -6.71 -9.58 -3.74
C PHE A 220 -5.39 -10.36 -3.65
N GLY A 221 -5.38 -11.55 -3.06
CA GLY A 221 -4.23 -12.46 -3.12
C GLY A 221 -3.87 -12.82 -4.57
N TRP A 222 -4.86 -13.09 -5.43
CA TRP A 222 -4.62 -13.30 -6.87
C TRP A 222 -4.12 -12.04 -7.58
N VAL A 223 -4.63 -10.86 -7.21
CA VAL A 223 -4.11 -9.57 -7.74
C VAL A 223 -2.65 -9.36 -7.32
N PHE A 224 -2.31 -9.64 -6.06
CA PHE A 224 -0.94 -9.60 -5.56
C PHE A 224 -0.04 -10.57 -6.32
N LEU A 225 -0.50 -11.79 -6.59
CA LEU A 225 0.25 -12.77 -7.37
C LEU A 225 0.48 -12.28 -8.81
N GLY A 226 -0.57 -11.83 -9.50
CA GLY A 226 -0.50 -11.35 -10.87
C GLY A 226 0.43 -10.15 -11.02
N THR A 227 0.35 -9.19 -10.10
CA THR A 227 1.26 -8.03 -10.09
C THR A 227 2.69 -8.41 -9.74
N THR A 228 2.92 -9.39 -8.87
CA THR A 228 4.27 -9.91 -8.60
C THR A 228 4.88 -10.55 -9.84
N VAL A 229 4.11 -11.37 -10.55
CA VAL A 229 4.55 -12.00 -11.81
C VAL A 229 4.85 -10.92 -12.86
N TYR A 230 3.99 -9.91 -12.98
CA TYR A 230 4.22 -8.77 -13.87
C TYR A 230 5.53 -8.05 -13.53
N VAL A 231 5.72 -7.70 -12.26
CA VAL A 231 6.94 -7.02 -11.79
C VAL A 231 8.17 -7.89 -12.05
N ALA A 232 8.10 -9.19 -11.81
CA ALA A 232 9.21 -10.13 -12.00
C ALA A 232 9.62 -10.28 -13.48
N LEU A 233 8.65 -10.32 -14.40
CA LEU A 233 8.91 -10.52 -15.83
C LEU A 233 9.32 -9.23 -16.56
N PHE A 234 8.65 -8.11 -16.31
CA PHE A 234 8.73 -6.94 -17.18
C PHE A 234 9.69 -5.83 -16.71
N LYS A 235 10.22 -5.91 -15.48
CA LYS A 235 11.03 -4.81 -14.90
C LYS A 235 12.42 -5.20 -14.41
N PRO A 236 13.31 -5.76 -15.25
CA PRO A 236 14.64 -6.19 -14.83
C PRO A 236 15.41 -5.05 -14.16
N GLU A 237 15.97 -5.30 -12.98
CA GLU A 237 16.95 -4.39 -12.38
C GLU A 237 18.27 -4.57 -13.15
N GLY A 238 18.72 -3.51 -13.83
CA GLY A 238 20.05 -3.49 -14.42
C GLY A 238 21.13 -3.55 -13.35
N THR A 239 22.25 -4.19 -13.66
CA THR A 239 23.44 -4.29 -12.81
C THR A 239 23.79 -2.92 -12.21
N PRO A 240 24.16 -2.84 -10.91
CA PRO A 240 24.60 -1.58 -10.33
C PRO A 240 25.67 -0.97 -11.22
N ARG A 241 25.44 0.25 -11.75
CA ARG A 241 26.50 1.00 -12.41
C ARG A 241 27.61 1.15 -11.36
N PRO A 242 28.86 0.73 -11.65
CA PRO A 242 29.97 1.07 -10.78
C PRO A 242 29.92 2.58 -10.56
N LEU A 243 30.07 3.01 -9.31
CA LEU A 243 30.29 4.41 -8.99
C LEU A 243 31.40 4.90 -9.92
N GLN A 244 31.05 5.66 -10.96
CA GLN A 244 32.05 6.44 -11.66
C GLN A 244 32.55 7.38 -10.59
N ALA A 245 33.77 7.12 -10.12
CA ALA A 245 34.52 8.09 -9.36
C ALA A 245 34.41 9.40 -10.13
N GLU A 246 33.83 10.42 -9.49
CA GLU A 246 33.93 11.78 -10.01
C GLU A 246 35.42 12.04 -10.19
N ASP A 247 35.83 12.04 -11.46
CA ASP A 247 37.15 12.47 -11.87
C ASP A 247 37.17 13.97 -11.61
N HIS A 248 37.55 14.34 -10.39
CA HIS A 248 37.93 15.71 -10.03
C HIS A 248 39.22 16.05 -10.77
N THR A 249 39.12 16.23 -12.08
CA THR A 249 40.17 16.79 -12.92
C THR A 249 39.56 17.77 -13.92
N ARG A 250 39.26 18.98 -13.44
CA ARG A 250 39.80 20.27 -13.93
C ARG A 250 38.98 21.46 -13.44
#